data_AF-A0A851HRG1-F1
#
_entry.id   AF-A0A851HRG1-F1
#
_cell.length_a   1.000
_cell.length_b   1.000
_cell.length_c   1.000
_cell.angle_alpha   90.00
_cell.angle_beta   90.00
_cell.angle_gamma   90.00
#
_symmetry.space_group_name_H-M   'P 1'
#
loop_
_entity.id
_entity.type
_entity.pdbx_description
1 polymer ?
#
loop_
_entity_poly.entity_id
_entity_poly.type
_entity_poly.pdbx_seq_one_letter_code
_entity_poly.pdbx_strand_id
1 'polypeptide(L)'
;MSNSNDYARKLGKLMCNATEQVLWPAAASRVQQRLPGSTLACRVGSGQATYHRFDPQRKQHTITYGLRMIQAKHHPHTAEGWLSSREVHQRGYFGGQLSTLNLLAHTCCHEFAHLLQQNAGKRYRGSVHNRHFYGILDELHNNGSAHEVRQILAEHSKQSGVSLPSRPFELPDPDVQRARWRVGEAVLFAQGLQEFQGRITRVNRKTCTVAGTGQFRGRRYRVPLQMLKQANLS
;
A
#
# COMPACT_ATOMS: atom_id res chain seq x y z
N MET A 1 13.79 4.98 -17.84
CA MET A 1 12.98 5.18 -16.60
C MET A 1 11.55 5.69 -16.86
N SER A 2 11.22 6.26 -18.03
CA SER A 2 9.86 6.74 -18.39
C SER A 2 8.76 5.67 -18.30
N ASN A 3 9.06 4.43 -18.68
CA ASN A 3 8.04 3.38 -18.88
C ASN A 3 7.36 2.90 -17.58
N SER A 4 8.08 2.91 -16.44
CA SER A 4 7.56 2.42 -15.15
C SER A 4 6.58 3.40 -14.49
N ASN A 5 6.82 4.71 -14.64
CA ASN A 5 5.92 5.73 -14.11
C ASN A 5 4.63 5.84 -14.94
N ASP A 6 4.73 5.72 -16.27
CA ASP A 6 3.57 5.75 -17.15
C ASP A 6 2.68 4.52 -16.93
N TYR A 7 3.29 3.35 -16.77
CA TYR A 7 2.60 2.12 -16.39
C TYR A 7 1.87 2.25 -15.05
N ALA A 8 2.57 2.68 -13.99
CA ALA A 8 1.96 2.87 -12.68
C ALA A 8 0.83 3.92 -12.70
N ARG A 9 0.95 4.94 -13.55
CA ARG A 9 -0.08 5.97 -13.75
C ARG A 9 -1.31 5.42 -14.44
N LYS A 10 -1.15 4.56 -15.46
CA LYS A 10 -2.27 3.86 -16.10
C LYS A 10 -3.01 3.00 -15.08
N LEU A 11 -2.29 2.18 -14.30
CA LEU A 11 -2.89 1.39 -13.22
C LEU A 11 -3.59 2.27 -12.16
N GLY A 12 -2.99 3.40 -11.77
CA GLY A 12 -3.63 4.33 -10.84
C GLY A 12 -4.94 4.90 -11.37
N LYS A 13 -5.03 5.18 -12.68
CA LYS A 13 -6.29 5.59 -13.32
C LYS A 13 -7.32 4.46 -13.30
N LEU A 14 -6.91 3.22 -13.55
CA LEU A 14 -7.80 2.06 -13.44
C LEU A 14 -8.34 1.89 -12.02
N MET A 15 -7.50 2.14 -10.99
CA MET A 15 -7.94 2.14 -9.58
C MET A 15 -8.94 3.25 -9.27
N CYS A 16 -8.74 4.47 -9.81
CA CYS A 16 -9.74 5.54 -9.73
C CYS A 16 -11.07 5.08 -10.32
N ASN A 17 -11.05 4.61 -11.56
CA ASN A 17 -12.24 4.20 -12.28
C ASN A 17 -12.98 3.06 -11.57
N ALA A 18 -12.27 2.02 -11.10
CA ALA A 18 -12.88 0.91 -10.37
C ALA A 18 -13.54 1.38 -9.07
N THR A 19 -12.93 2.34 -8.36
CA THR A 19 -13.53 2.91 -7.14
C THR A 19 -14.81 3.70 -7.46
N GLU A 20 -14.77 4.52 -8.50
CA GLU A 20 -15.87 5.39 -8.91
C GLU A 20 -17.03 4.63 -9.56
N GLN A 21 -16.76 3.50 -10.23
CA GLN A 21 -17.77 2.71 -10.93
C GLN A 21 -18.37 1.59 -10.07
N VAL A 22 -17.61 1.03 -9.13
CA VAL A 22 -18.08 -0.10 -8.32
C VAL A 22 -18.47 0.37 -6.92
N LEU A 23 -17.54 0.99 -6.20
CA LEU A 23 -17.72 1.25 -4.77
C LEU A 23 -18.63 2.46 -4.52
N TRP A 24 -18.45 3.54 -5.28
CA TRP A 24 -19.22 4.76 -5.07
C TRP A 24 -20.72 4.58 -5.34
N PRO A 25 -21.19 4.01 -6.47
CA PRO A 25 -22.61 3.90 -6.75
C PRO A 25 -23.35 3.07 -5.69
N ALA A 26 -22.71 2.01 -5.18
CA ALA A 26 -23.26 1.16 -4.13
C ALA A 26 -23.45 1.89 -2.78
N ALA A 27 -22.68 2.95 -2.50
CA ALA A 27 -22.74 3.65 -1.21
C ALA A 27 -23.26 5.09 -1.30
N ALA A 28 -23.37 5.67 -2.50
CA ALA A 28 -23.64 7.10 -2.70
C ALA A 28 -24.93 7.54 -2.00
N SER A 29 -26.03 6.81 -2.16
CA SER A 29 -27.31 7.14 -1.52
C SER A 29 -27.18 7.16 0.01
N ARG A 30 -26.52 6.16 0.61
CA ARG A 30 -26.29 6.09 2.06
C ARG A 30 -25.39 7.23 2.56
N VAL A 31 -24.38 7.60 1.77
CA VAL A 31 -23.50 8.73 2.07
C VAL A 31 -24.28 10.04 2.03
N GLN A 32 -25.05 10.25 0.97
CA GLN A 32 -25.82 11.48 0.74
C GLN A 32 -27.00 11.65 1.71
N GLN A 33 -27.59 10.56 2.21
CA GLN A 33 -28.59 10.62 3.28
C GLN A 33 -28.03 11.26 4.57
N ARG A 34 -26.75 11.02 4.89
CA ARG A 34 -26.09 11.64 6.06
C ARG A 34 -25.56 13.02 5.75
N LEU A 35 -25.00 13.21 4.57
CA LEU A 35 -24.47 14.48 4.12
C LEU A 35 -24.93 14.80 2.69
N PRO A 36 -26.08 15.49 2.54
CA PRO A 36 -26.63 15.82 1.24
C PRO A 36 -25.66 16.65 0.39
N GLY A 37 -25.51 16.25 -0.88
CA GLY A 37 -24.57 16.86 -1.82
C GLY A 37 -23.15 16.29 -1.78
N SER A 38 -22.90 15.24 -0.98
CA SER A 38 -21.58 14.59 -0.97
C SER A 38 -21.21 13.96 -2.31
N THR A 39 -19.95 14.18 -2.72
CA THR A 39 -19.35 13.65 -3.96
C THR A 39 -18.06 12.90 -3.69
N LEU A 40 -17.64 12.05 -4.64
CA LEU A 40 -16.32 11.40 -4.66
C LEU A 40 -15.53 11.88 -5.87
N ALA A 41 -14.24 12.14 -5.66
CA ALA A 41 -13.25 12.28 -6.72
C ALA A 41 -12.04 11.38 -6.42
N CYS A 42 -11.62 10.57 -7.37
CA CYS A 42 -10.38 9.80 -7.28
C CYS A 42 -9.28 10.42 -8.14
N ARG A 43 -8.03 10.36 -7.68
CA ARG A 43 -6.89 10.88 -8.43
C ARG A 43 -5.61 10.08 -8.20
N VAL A 44 -4.65 10.25 -9.12
CA VAL A 44 -3.33 9.64 -9.02
C VAL A 44 -2.30 10.67 -8.53
N GLY A 45 -1.64 10.37 -7.41
CA GLY A 45 -0.55 11.18 -6.85
C GLY A 45 0.82 10.58 -7.12
N SER A 46 1.88 11.40 -7.11
CA SER A 46 3.25 10.95 -7.42
C SER A 46 3.96 10.18 -6.29
N GLY A 47 3.41 10.21 -5.06
CA GLY A 47 4.07 9.72 -3.85
C GLY A 47 3.81 8.24 -3.52
N GLN A 48 4.30 7.84 -2.35
CA GLN A 48 3.96 6.55 -1.71
C GLN A 48 2.65 6.62 -0.92
N ALA A 49 2.24 7.81 -0.46
CA ALA A 49 1.01 7.95 0.29
C ALA A 49 -0.20 7.69 -0.60
N THR A 50 -1.02 6.74 -0.16
CA THR A 50 -2.38 6.52 -0.64
C THR A 50 -3.30 6.86 0.53
N TYR A 51 -4.30 7.71 0.30
CA TYR A 51 -5.12 8.22 1.40
C TYR A 51 -6.45 8.80 0.92
N HIS A 52 -7.44 8.69 1.80
CA HIS A 52 -8.69 9.45 1.77
C HIS A 52 -8.61 10.78 2.56
N ARG A 53 -9.15 11.85 1.96
CA ARG A 53 -9.40 13.17 2.57
C ARG A 53 -10.84 13.60 2.31
N PHE A 54 -11.44 14.34 3.24
CA PHE A 54 -12.73 14.97 3.07
C PHE A 54 -12.61 16.50 3.16
N ASP A 55 -13.19 17.22 2.19
CA ASP A 55 -13.34 18.67 2.18
C ASP A 55 -14.78 19.04 2.60
N PRO A 56 -14.99 19.63 3.79
CA PRO A 56 -16.32 19.95 4.27
C PRO A 56 -16.98 21.13 3.54
N GLN A 57 -16.20 22.06 2.97
CA GLN A 57 -16.76 23.22 2.26
C GLN A 57 -17.37 22.79 0.92
N ARG A 58 -16.69 21.87 0.23
CA ARG A 58 -17.14 21.31 -1.05
C ARG A 58 -17.97 20.04 -0.90
N LYS A 59 -18.09 19.51 0.32
CA LYS A 59 -18.65 18.18 0.63
C LYS A 59 -18.04 17.09 -0.26
N GLN A 60 -16.75 17.20 -0.56
CA GLN A 60 -16.08 16.31 -1.50
C GLN A 60 -15.15 15.36 -0.76
N HIS A 61 -15.35 14.06 -1.01
CA HIS A 61 -14.39 13.03 -0.66
C HIS A 61 -13.36 12.89 -1.77
N THR A 62 -12.09 12.81 -1.40
CA THR A 62 -10.99 12.63 -2.34
C THR A 62 -10.15 11.43 -1.93
N ILE A 63 -10.02 10.46 -2.83
CA ILE A 63 -9.09 9.33 -2.68
C ILE A 63 -7.91 9.56 -3.62
N THR A 64 -6.69 9.57 -3.07
CA THR A 64 -5.46 9.72 -3.86
C THR A 64 -4.69 8.40 -3.86
N TYR A 65 -4.48 7.80 -5.03
CA TYR A 65 -3.65 6.61 -5.22
C TYR A 65 -2.21 6.99 -5.58
N GLY A 66 -1.24 6.56 -4.77
CA GLY A 66 0.17 6.90 -4.95
C GLY A 66 0.88 6.00 -5.97
N LEU A 67 1.57 6.59 -6.96
CA LEU A 67 2.35 5.85 -7.96
C LEU A 67 3.41 4.93 -7.34
N ARG A 68 4.14 5.43 -6.34
CA ARG A 68 5.20 4.64 -5.69
C ARG A 68 4.63 3.48 -4.85
N MET A 69 3.38 3.60 -4.39
CA MET A 69 2.66 2.50 -3.72
C MET A 69 2.32 1.41 -4.74
N ILE A 70 1.81 1.78 -5.91
CA ILE A 70 1.48 0.84 -6.99
C ILE A 70 2.74 0.07 -7.42
N GLN A 71 3.85 0.77 -7.63
CA GLN A 71 5.13 0.17 -7.97
C GLN A 71 5.60 -0.80 -6.87
N ALA A 72 5.52 -0.40 -5.60
CA ALA A 72 5.95 -1.25 -4.48
C ALA A 72 5.15 -2.55 -4.35
N LYS A 73 3.88 -2.57 -4.80
CA LYS A 73 3.03 -3.78 -4.74
C LYS A 73 3.30 -4.81 -5.85
N HIS A 74 4.12 -4.47 -6.86
CA HIS A 74 4.45 -5.39 -7.95
C HIS A 74 5.49 -6.44 -7.58
N HIS A 75 6.27 -6.21 -6.52
CA HIS A 75 7.34 -7.13 -6.12
C HIS A 75 7.15 -7.60 -4.67
N PRO A 76 7.31 -8.90 -4.38
CA PRO A 76 7.09 -9.45 -3.04
C PRO A 76 7.88 -8.73 -1.94
N HIS A 77 9.16 -8.45 -2.19
CA HIS A 77 10.07 -7.79 -1.25
C HIS A 77 9.63 -6.38 -0.87
N THR A 78 9.03 -5.63 -1.80
CA THR A 78 8.55 -4.27 -1.54
C THR A 78 7.08 -4.26 -1.07
N ALA A 79 6.34 -5.34 -1.33
CA ALA A 79 4.96 -5.51 -0.90
C ALA A 79 4.85 -5.89 0.60
N GLU A 80 5.82 -6.61 1.16
CA GLU A 80 5.82 -7.09 2.56
C GLU A 80 5.58 -5.97 3.59
N GLY A 81 6.14 -4.78 3.34
CA GLY A 81 6.06 -3.65 4.27
C GLY A 81 4.66 -3.02 4.40
N TRP A 82 3.75 -3.30 3.47
CA TRP A 82 2.45 -2.63 3.40
C TRP A 82 1.41 -3.28 4.31
N LEU A 83 0.63 -2.43 4.98
CA LEU A 83 -0.49 -2.87 5.83
C LEU A 83 -1.48 -3.75 5.05
N SER A 84 -1.79 -3.37 3.82
CA SER A 84 -2.70 -4.10 2.93
C SER A 84 -2.22 -5.53 2.61
N SER A 85 -0.92 -5.81 2.61
CA SER A 85 -0.42 -7.18 2.47
C SER A 85 -0.74 -8.01 3.71
N ARG A 86 -0.61 -7.42 4.90
CA ARG A 86 -0.99 -8.07 6.16
C ARG A 86 -2.50 -8.28 6.25
N GLU A 87 -3.29 -7.28 5.86
CA GLU A 87 -4.75 -7.33 5.90
C GLU A 87 -5.27 -8.44 4.97
N VAL A 88 -4.80 -8.49 3.72
CA VAL A 88 -5.19 -9.54 2.77
C VAL A 88 -4.87 -10.92 3.32
N HIS A 89 -3.65 -11.12 3.80
CA HIS A 89 -3.21 -12.42 4.29
C HIS A 89 -3.91 -12.84 5.58
N GLN A 90 -3.87 -11.99 6.62
CA GLN A 90 -4.34 -12.36 7.97
C GLN A 90 -5.86 -12.39 8.10
N ARG A 91 -6.59 -11.59 7.31
CA ARG A 91 -8.06 -11.58 7.34
C ARG A 91 -8.68 -12.48 6.27
N GLY A 92 -7.85 -13.19 5.50
CA GLY A 92 -8.30 -14.13 4.48
C GLY A 92 -8.99 -13.48 3.27
N TYR A 93 -8.86 -12.16 3.09
CA TYR A 93 -9.44 -11.48 1.94
C TYR A 93 -8.87 -12.04 0.64
N PHE A 94 -9.73 -12.21 -0.37
CA PHE A 94 -9.36 -12.90 -1.62
C PHE A 94 -8.71 -14.28 -1.38
N GLY A 95 -9.15 -15.01 -0.35
CA GLY A 95 -8.60 -16.30 0.03
C GLY A 95 -7.20 -16.22 0.66
N GLY A 96 -6.79 -15.05 1.17
CA GLY A 96 -5.47 -14.83 1.75
C GLY A 96 -4.34 -14.74 0.72
N GLN A 97 -4.66 -14.74 -0.58
CA GLN A 97 -3.68 -14.79 -1.66
C GLN A 97 -3.13 -13.41 -1.99
N LEU A 98 -1.81 -13.27 -1.95
CA LEU A 98 -1.12 -12.05 -2.31
C LEU A 98 -0.77 -12.08 -3.79
N SER A 99 -1.37 -11.19 -4.57
CA SER A 99 -0.98 -10.90 -5.96
C SER A 99 -1.06 -9.40 -6.17
N THR A 100 -0.41 -8.87 -7.20
CA THR A 100 -0.48 -7.44 -7.51
C THR A 100 -1.93 -7.00 -7.69
N LEU A 101 -2.71 -7.78 -8.45
CA LEU A 101 -4.15 -7.55 -8.65
C LEU A 101 -4.91 -7.48 -7.31
N ASN A 102 -4.76 -8.49 -6.45
CA ASN A 102 -5.47 -8.55 -5.17
C ASN A 102 -5.07 -7.38 -4.25
N LEU A 103 -3.78 -7.04 -4.22
CA LEU A 103 -3.28 -5.94 -3.39
C LEU A 103 -3.78 -4.57 -3.86
N LEU A 104 -3.90 -4.33 -5.16
CA LEU A 104 -4.47 -3.08 -5.68
C LEU A 104 -5.98 -3.01 -5.45
N ALA A 105 -6.72 -4.09 -5.73
CA ALA A 105 -8.15 -4.16 -5.46
C ALA A 105 -8.45 -3.93 -3.97
N HIS A 106 -7.70 -4.58 -3.08
CA HIS A 106 -7.83 -4.37 -1.64
C HIS A 106 -7.53 -2.92 -1.25
N THR A 107 -6.55 -2.28 -1.88
CA THR A 107 -6.19 -0.88 -1.60
C THR A 107 -7.34 0.07 -1.96
N CYS A 108 -8.09 -0.20 -3.05
CA CYS A 108 -9.30 0.56 -3.36
C CYS A 108 -10.35 0.43 -2.24
N CYS A 109 -10.63 -0.79 -1.79
CA CYS A 109 -11.56 -1.04 -0.69
C CYS A 109 -11.10 -0.39 0.62
N HIS A 110 -9.79 -0.42 0.92
CA HIS A 110 -9.21 0.16 2.13
C HIS A 110 -9.45 1.67 2.19
N GLU A 111 -9.13 2.40 1.12
CA GLU A 111 -9.35 3.86 1.09
C GLU A 111 -10.84 4.22 1.08
N PHE A 112 -11.65 3.40 0.41
CA PHE A 112 -13.10 3.59 0.43
C PHE A 112 -13.70 3.31 1.82
N ALA A 113 -13.17 2.36 2.57
CA ALA A 113 -13.57 2.13 3.95
C ALA A 113 -13.25 3.35 4.83
N HIS A 114 -12.13 4.06 4.59
CA HIS A 114 -11.87 5.33 5.25
C HIS A 114 -12.87 6.43 4.89
N LEU A 115 -13.38 6.45 3.66
CA LEU A 115 -14.48 7.34 3.27
C LEU A 115 -15.74 7.05 4.07
N LEU A 116 -16.18 5.79 4.08
CA LEU A 116 -17.39 5.39 4.80
C LEU A 116 -17.27 5.61 6.31
N GLN A 117 -16.09 5.32 6.88
CA GLN A 117 -15.76 5.58 8.28
C GLN A 117 -15.82 7.08 8.61
N GLN A 118 -15.28 7.93 7.73
CA GLN A 118 -15.36 9.39 7.88
C GLN A 118 -16.82 9.86 7.86
N ASN A 119 -17.59 9.40 6.87
CA ASN A 119 -19.00 9.76 6.72
C ASN A 119 -19.86 9.27 7.90
N ALA A 120 -19.48 8.17 8.55
CA ALA A 120 -20.13 7.67 9.76
C ALA A 120 -19.72 8.42 11.04
N GLY A 121 -18.77 9.37 10.97
CA GLY A 121 -18.23 10.05 12.16
C GLY A 121 -17.44 9.13 13.09
N LYS A 122 -16.92 8.00 12.58
CA LYS A 122 -16.21 6.96 13.36
C LYS A 122 -14.71 6.91 13.09
N ARG A 123 -14.16 7.99 12.52
CA ARG A 123 -12.72 8.19 12.33
C ARG A 123 -12.18 9.03 13.48
N TYR A 124 -11.25 8.47 14.26
CA TYR A 124 -10.72 9.13 15.46
C TYR A 124 -9.24 9.47 15.31
N ARG A 125 -8.81 10.55 15.97
CA ARG A 125 -7.39 10.95 16.02
C ARG A 125 -6.57 9.84 16.67
N GLY A 126 -5.52 9.37 15.99
CA GLY A 126 -4.67 8.28 16.47
C GLY A 126 -5.25 6.87 16.31
N SER A 127 -6.48 6.71 15.82
CA SER A 127 -7.13 5.40 15.65
C SER A 127 -7.98 5.36 14.37
N VAL A 128 -7.28 5.29 13.23
CA VAL A 128 -7.91 5.27 11.89
C VAL A 128 -8.28 3.85 11.43
N HIS A 129 -7.56 2.82 11.88
CA HIS A 129 -7.87 1.40 11.62
C HIS A 129 -8.52 0.74 12.85
N ASN A 130 -9.66 1.28 13.27
CA ASN A 130 -10.40 0.80 14.44
C ASN A 130 -11.43 -0.29 14.07
N ARG A 131 -12.17 -0.81 15.07
CA ARG A 131 -13.18 -1.86 14.86
C ARG A 131 -14.21 -1.50 13.79
N HIS A 132 -14.64 -0.23 13.72
CA HIS A 132 -15.62 0.20 12.73
C HIS A 132 -15.05 0.21 11.32
N PHE A 133 -13.81 0.67 11.15
CA PHE A 133 -13.09 0.57 9.87
C PHE A 133 -13.03 -0.87 9.38
N TYR A 134 -12.61 -1.78 10.27
CA TYR A 134 -12.50 -3.19 9.91
C TYR A 134 -13.84 -3.84 9.61
N GLY A 135 -14.91 -3.47 10.32
CA GLY A 135 -16.27 -3.93 10.01
C GLY A 135 -16.74 -3.49 8.61
N ILE A 136 -16.44 -2.25 8.20
CA ILE A 136 -16.73 -1.78 6.83
C ILE A 136 -15.91 -2.58 5.81
N LEU A 137 -14.63 -2.78 6.08
CA LEU A 137 -13.75 -3.51 5.17
C LEU A 137 -14.18 -4.98 5.03
N ASP A 138 -14.59 -5.62 6.13
CA ASP A 138 -15.15 -6.97 6.13
C ASP A 138 -16.45 -7.01 5.31
N GLU A 139 -17.34 -6.03 5.47
CA GLU A 139 -18.58 -5.90 4.68
C GLU A 139 -18.31 -5.81 3.17
N LEU A 140 -17.36 -4.96 2.75
CA LEU A 140 -16.97 -4.80 1.34
C LEU A 140 -16.43 -6.10 0.72
N HIS A 141 -15.80 -6.97 1.50
CA HIS A 141 -15.33 -8.28 1.03
C HIS A 141 -16.46 -9.30 1.00
N ASN A 142 -17.30 -9.33 2.03
CA ASN A 142 -18.38 -10.31 2.18
C ASN A 142 -19.55 -10.08 1.24
N ASN A 143 -19.85 -8.81 0.88
CA ASN A 143 -20.94 -8.47 -0.02
C ASN A 143 -20.56 -8.53 -1.51
N GLY A 144 -19.33 -8.92 -1.83
CA GLY A 144 -18.85 -9.06 -3.21
C GLY A 144 -18.26 -7.80 -3.84
N SER A 145 -18.42 -6.61 -3.25
CA SER A 145 -17.90 -5.35 -3.82
C SER A 145 -16.38 -5.39 -4.06
N ALA A 146 -15.62 -5.98 -3.14
CA ALA A 146 -14.18 -6.13 -3.32
C ALA A 146 -13.83 -7.08 -4.48
N HIS A 147 -14.63 -8.13 -4.69
CA HIS A 147 -14.46 -9.04 -5.82
C HIS A 147 -14.78 -8.35 -7.14
N GLU A 148 -15.84 -7.54 -7.19
CA GLU A 148 -16.21 -6.77 -8.36
C GLU A 148 -15.13 -5.74 -8.73
N VAL A 149 -14.58 -5.00 -7.76
CA VAL A 149 -13.41 -4.12 -7.97
C VAL A 149 -12.25 -4.90 -8.58
N ARG A 150 -11.96 -6.09 -8.04
CA ARG A 150 -10.89 -6.95 -8.55
C ARG A 150 -11.16 -7.38 -10.00
N GLN A 151 -12.39 -7.74 -10.35
CA GLN A 151 -12.75 -8.12 -11.72
C GLN A 151 -12.62 -6.96 -12.69
N ILE A 152 -13.17 -5.79 -12.35
CA ILE A 152 -13.08 -4.57 -13.17
C ILE A 152 -11.62 -4.15 -13.40
N LEU A 153 -10.77 -4.22 -12.37
CA LEU A 153 -9.34 -3.97 -12.54
C LEU A 153 -8.69 -4.97 -13.50
N ALA A 154 -8.99 -6.26 -13.38
CA ALA A 154 -8.46 -7.28 -14.25
C ALA A 154 -8.90 -7.07 -15.71
N GLU A 155 -10.19 -6.80 -15.93
CA GLU A 155 -10.75 -6.58 -17.25
C GLU A 155 -10.21 -5.31 -17.92
N HIS A 156 -10.28 -4.16 -17.23
CA HIS A 156 -9.79 -2.91 -17.80
C HIS A 156 -8.29 -2.90 -18.03
N SER A 157 -7.51 -3.63 -17.21
CA SER A 157 -6.07 -3.79 -17.44
C SER A 157 -5.80 -4.51 -18.75
N LYS A 158 -6.53 -5.60 -19.05
CA LYS A 158 -6.44 -6.33 -20.32
C LYS A 158 -6.86 -5.47 -21.50
N GLN A 159 -8.01 -4.80 -21.42
CA GLN A 159 -8.53 -3.92 -22.47
C GLN A 159 -7.59 -2.76 -22.79
N SER A 160 -6.90 -2.24 -21.77
CA SER A 160 -5.95 -1.13 -21.92
C SER A 160 -4.52 -1.58 -22.28
N GLY A 161 -4.28 -2.88 -22.46
CA GLY A 161 -2.94 -3.43 -22.72
C GLY A 161 -1.96 -3.19 -21.57
N VAL A 162 -2.44 -3.02 -20.33
CA VAL A 162 -1.63 -2.79 -19.14
C VAL A 162 -1.50 -4.13 -18.42
N SER A 163 -0.28 -4.64 -18.29
CA SER A 163 -0.04 -5.84 -17.48
C SER A 163 -0.54 -5.61 -16.04
N LEU A 164 -1.22 -6.58 -15.46
CA LEU A 164 -1.60 -6.55 -14.05
C LEU A 164 -1.52 -7.98 -13.51
N PRO A 165 -0.39 -8.38 -12.90
CA PRO A 165 -0.18 -9.76 -12.48
C PRO A 165 -1.24 -10.22 -11.47
N SER A 166 -1.95 -11.29 -11.82
CA SER A 166 -2.92 -11.97 -10.94
C SER A 166 -2.32 -13.20 -10.25
N ARG A 167 -1.17 -13.68 -10.73
CA ARG A 167 -0.46 -14.84 -10.15
C ARG A 167 -0.10 -14.55 -8.68
N PRO A 168 -0.48 -15.42 -7.74
CA PRO A 168 -0.07 -15.29 -6.36
C PRO A 168 1.45 -15.33 -6.20
N PHE A 169 1.95 -14.64 -5.19
CA PHE A 169 3.31 -14.69 -4.72
C PHE A 169 3.35 -14.83 -3.20
N GLU A 170 4.46 -15.35 -2.70
CA GLU A 170 4.72 -15.47 -1.27
C GLU A 170 5.58 -14.29 -0.80
N LEU A 171 5.34 -13.84 0.42
CA LEU A 171 6.23 -12.87 1.05
C LEU A 171 7.52 -13.58 1.47
N PRO A 172 8.68 -12.89 1.40
CA PRO A 172 9.93 -13.50 1.80
C PRO A 172 9.93 -13.77 3.31
N ASP A 173 10.32 -14.97 3.71
CA ASP A 173 10.34 -15.40 5.11
C ASP A 173 11.26 -14.48 5.95
N PRO A 174 10.74 -13.77 6.97
CA PRO A 174 11.53 -12.90 7.83
C PRO A 174 12.69 -13.60 8.54
N ASP A 175 12.54 -14.88 8.89
CA ASP A 175 13.59 -15.62 9.58
C ASP A 175 14.75 -15.98 8.63
N VAL A 176 14.42 -16.34 7.38
CA VAL A 176 15.41 -16.51 6.30
C VAL A 176 16.09 -15.19 5.95
N GLN A 177 15.33 -14.09 5.84
CA GLN A 177 15.90 -12.76 5.59
C GLN A 177 16.83 -12.33 6.72
N ARG A 178 16.45 -12.59 7.98
CA ARG A 178 17.26 -12.29 9.16
C ARG A 178 18.56 -13.08 9.17
N ALA A 179 18.51 -14.36 8.83
CA ALA A 179 19.67 -15.26 8.86
C ALA A 179 20.82 -14.80 7.92
N ARG A 180 20.52 -13.97 6.93
CA ARG A 180 21.51 -13.41 6.00
C ARG A 180 22.42 -12.35 6.62
N TRP A 181 22.03 -11.76 7.75
CA TRP A 181 22.72 -10.60 8.32
C TRP A 181 23.32 -10.92 9.68
N ARG A 182 24.55 -10.45 9.93
CA ARG A 182 25.26 -10.64 11.20
C ARG A 182 25.73 -9.32 11.81
N VAL A 183 25.84 -9.29 13.15
CA VAL A 183 26.48 -8.16 13.84
C VAL A 183 27.94 -8.09 13.41
N GLY A 184 28.43 -6.87 13.14
CA GLY A 184 29.78 -6.58 12.63
C GLY A 184 29.87 -6.44 11.11
N GLU A 185 28.89 -6.96 10.38
CA GLU A 185 28.87 -6.96 8.91
C GLU A 185 28.78 -5.54 8.34
N ALA A 186 29.57 -5.26 7.31
CA ALA A 186 29.58 -3.99 6.61
C ALA A 186 28.44 -3.95 5.57
N VAL A 187 27.66 -2.88 5.58
CA VAL A 187 26.45 -2.76 4.78
C VAL A 187 26.32 -1.38 4.14
N LEU A 188 25.68 -1.37 2.98
CA LEU A 188 25.20 -0.20 2.27
C LEU A 188 23.67 -0.15 2.34
N PHE A 189 23.10 1.04 2.44
CA PHE A 189 21.66 1.24 2.34
C PHE A 189 21.34 2.66 1.84
N ALA A 190 20.28 2.81 1.05
CA ALA A 190 19.86 4.10 0.55
C ALA A 190 18.73 4.69 1.39
N GLN A 191 18.78 6.01 1.64
CA GLN A 191 17.64 6.77 2.15
C GLN A 191 17.42 7.98 1.25
N GLY A 192 16.40 7.93 0.41
CA GLY A 192 16.19 8.93 -0.64
C GLY A 192 17.25 8.80 -1.75
N LEU A 193 17.89 9.92 -2.10
CA LEU A 193 18.97 9.96 -3.10
C LEU A 193 20.36 9.68 -2.51
N GLN A 194 20.46 9.57 -1.19
CA GLN A 194 21.72 9.40 -0.50
C GLN A 194 21.95 7.93 -0.13
N GLU A 195 23.13 7.42 -0.44
CA GLU A 195 23.60 6.11 0.01
C GLU A 195 24.44 6.27 1.28
N PHE A 196 24.20 5.36 2.23
CA PHE A 196 24.84 5.31 3.52
C PHE A 196 25.60 4.00 3.66
N GLN A 197 26.70 4.07 4.39
CA GLN A 197 27.52 2.91 4.74
C GLN A 197 27.65 2.80 6.25
N GLY A 198 27.74 1.57 6.75
CA GLY A 198 27.91 1.32 8.17
C GLY A 198 28.18 -0.13 8.51
N ARG A 199 28.22 -0.42 9.81
CA ARG A 199 28.29 -1.78 10.35
C ARG A 199 27.07 -2.12 11.17
N ILE A 200 26.56 -3.34 11.02
CA ILE A 200 25.43 -3.82 11.80
C ILE A 200 25.84 -3.95 13.26
N THR A 201 25.10 -3.33 14.17
CA THR A 201 25.29 -3.46 15.62
C THR A 201 24.22 -4.30 16.30
N ARG A 202 23.05 -4.45 15.65
CA ARG A 202 21.97 -5.32 16.13
C ARG A 202 21.11 -5.81 14.98
N VAL A 203 20.75 -7.08 14.99
CA VAL A 203 19.79 -7.68 14.04
C VAL A 203 18.47 -7.91 14.76
N ASN A 204 17.37 -7.35 14.24
CA ASN A 204 16.02 -7.61 14.72
C ASN A 204 15.21 -8.35 13.63
N ARG A 205 14.01 -8.82 13.98
CA ARG A 205 13.16 -9.59 13.05
C ARG A 205 12.92 -8.93 11.69
N LYS A 206 12.77 -7.60 11.64
CA LYS A 206 12.46 -6.86 10.39
C LYS A 206 13.44 -5.72 10.06
N THR A 207 14.41 -5.45 10.95
CA THR A 207 15.32 -4.30 10.80
C THR A 207 16.67 -4.59 11.42
N CYS A 208 17.75 -4.08 10.84
CA CYS A 208 19.04 -3.97 11.51
C CYS A 208 19.25 -2.57 12.10
N THR A 209 19.96 -2.50 13.22
CA THR A 209 20.58 -1.26 13.69
C THR A 209 21.96 -1.19 13.08
N VAL A 210 22.25 -0.08 12.39
CA VAL A 210 23.51 0.15 11.68
C VAL A 210 24.19 1.37 12.28
N ALA A 211 25.44 1.21 12.72
CA ALA A 211 26.32 2.32 13.09
C ALA A 211 27.01 2.83 11.83
N GLY A 212 26.85 4.12 11.53
CA GLY A 212 27.45 4.73 10.34
C GLY A 212 28.98 4.69 10.39
N THR A 213 29.62 4.51 9.23
CA THR A 213 31.08 4.51 9.05
C THR A 213 31.52 5.65 8.12
N GLY A 214 32.83 5.95 8.09
CA GLY A 214 33.38 7.05 7.30
C GLY A 214 32.73 8.39 7.65
N GLN A 215 32.24 9.11 6.64
CA GLN A 215 31.54 10.40 6.80
C GLN A 215 30.25 10.34 7.65
N PHE A 216 29.72 9.15 7.92
CA PHE A 216 28.51 8.96 8.72
C PHE A 216 28.78 8.49 10.16
N ARG A 217 30.05 8.53 10.61
CA ARG A 217 30.45 8.10 11.95
C ARG A 217 29.68 8.86 13.03
N GLY A 218 29.32 8.15 14.11
CA GLY A 218 28.54 8.70 15.23
C GLY A 218 27.02 8.68 15.01
N ARG A 219 26.54 8.40 13.79
CA ARG A 219 25.10 8.25 13.51
C ARG A 219 24.65 6.80 13.64
N ARG A 220 23.40 6.61 14.08
CA ARG A 220 22.77 5.29 14.20
C ARG A 220 21.48 5.24 13.39
N TYR A 221 21.34 4.21 12.58
CA TYR A 221 20.20 4.02 11.68
C TYR A 221 19.45 2.74 12.03
N ARG A 222 18.12 2.75 11.87
CA ARG A 222 17.29 1.55 11.89
C ARG A 222 16.81 1.28 10.48
N VAL A 223 17.35 0.23 9.87
CA VAL A 223 17.22 -0.03 8.43
C VAL A 223 16.41 -1.32 8.24
N PRO A 224 15.31 -1.31 7.47
CA PRO A 224 14.61 -2.54 7.06
C PRO A 224 15.55 -3.53 6.37
N LEU A 225 15.38 -4.83 6.64
CA LEU A 225 16.28 -5.87 6.09
C LEU A 225 16.37 -5.81 4.56
N GLN A 226 15.25 -5.51 3.87
CA GLN A 226 15.21 -5.41 2.41
C GLN A 226 15.96 -4.21 1.81
N MET A 227 16.39 -3.25 2.63
CA MET A 227 17.14 -2.07 2.17
C MET A 227 18.65 -2.23 2.30
N LEU A 228 19.09 -3.27 3.01
CA LEU A 228 20.50 -3.56 3.22
C LEU A 228 21.09 -4.26 2.00
N LYS A 229 22.30 -3.87 1.65
CA LYS A 229 23.17 -4.54 0.70
C LYS A 229 24.50 -4.83 1.39
N GLN A 230 25.14 -5.95 1.07
CA GLN A 230 26.49 -6.20 1.53
C GLN A 230 27.43 -5.16 0.93
N ALA A 231 28.24 -4.53 1.78
CA ALA A 231 29.35 -3.74 1.29
C ALA A 231 30.46 -4.73 0.92
N ASN A 232 30.68 -4.97 -0.36
CA ASN A 232 31.87 -5.70 -0.78
C ASN A 232 33.08 -4.89 -0.33
N LEU A 233 33.86 -5.45 0.59
CA LEU A 233 35.20 -4.96 0.89
C LEU A 233 36.07 -5.37 -0.30
N SER A 234 36.27 -4.46 -1.24
CA SER A 234 37.44 -4.49 -2.12
C SER A 234 38.69 -4.18 -1.31
#